data_AF-A0A369T2C2-F1
#
_entry.id   AF-A0A369T2C2-F1
#
_cell.length_a   1.000
_cell.length_b   1.000
_cell.length_c   1.000
_cell.angle_alpha   90.00
_cell.angle_beta   90.00
_cell.angle_gamma   90.00
#
_symmetry.space_group_name_H-M   'P 1'
#
loop_
_entity.id
_entity.type
_entity.pdbx_description
1 polymer ?
#
loop_
_entity_poly.entity_id
_entity_poly.type
_entity_poly.pdbx_seq_one_letter_code
_entity_poly.pdbx_strand_id
1 'polypeptide(L)'
;MIAIAENLRTERSWRELIRALIQELSELLPDKVRLVVALPSPEDRLYDSNVLVMLDECDPKASMLVMRATVNAEERLGVGGVLSPLVVGPEDRDAVERFREHGGEVLEGKEE
;
A
#
# COMPACT_ATOMS: atom_id res chain seq x y z
N MET A 1 4.99 -13.29 -5.12
CA MET A 1 4.09 -13.24 -3.93
C MET A 1 4.55 -12.11 -3.01
N ILE A 2 3.65 -11.22 -2.55
CA ILE A 2 4.03 -10.13 -1.62
C ILE A 2 4.19 -10.68 -0.19
N ALA A 3 5.39 -10.57 0.38
CA ALA A 3 5.70 -10.84 1.77
C ALA A 3 5.18 -9.70 2.66
N ILE A 4 4.40 -10.06 3.68
CA ILE A 4 3.70 -9.11 4.55
C ILE A 4 4.44 -9.05 5.90
N ALA A 5 5.08 -7.92 6.22
CA ALA A 5 5.40 -7.53 7.59
C ALA A 5 4.17 -6.89 8.26
N GLU A 6 3.85 -7.26 9.51
CA GLU A 6 2.62 -6.81 10.17
C GLU A 6 2.85 -6.23 11.57
N ASN A 7 2.27 -5.06 11.82
CA ASN A 7 2.40 -4.32 13.05
C ASN A 7 1.28 -4.81 13.94
N LEU A 8 1.64 -5.71 14.85
CA LEU A 8 0.67 -6.30 15.77
C LEU A 8 0.05 -5.26 16.73
N ARG A 9 0.62 -4.05 16.83
CA ARG A 9 0.07 -2.95 17.64
C ARG A 9 -1.05 -2.19 16.94
N THR A 10 -1.21 -2.38 15.64
CA THR A 10 -2.23 -1.71 14.85
C THR A 10 -3.61 -2.39 14.98
N GLU A 11 -4.65 -1.56 14.96
CA GLU A 11 -6.05 -2.00 14.98
C GLU A 11 -6.31 -3.11 13.95
N ARG A 12 -7.08 -4.11 14.36
CA ARG A 12 -7.35 -5.29 13.54
C ARG A 12 -8.00 -4.92 12.21
N SER A 13 -8.95 -3.98 12.23
CA SER A 13 -9.67 -3.53 11.03
C SER A 13 -8.74 -2.88 10.01
N TRP A 14 -7.74 -2.10 10.45
CA TRP A 14 -6.74 -1.53 9.55
C TRP A 14 -5.87 -2.60 8.92
N ARG A 15 -5.40 -3.58 9.71
CA ARG A 15 -4.63 -4.71 9.17
C ARG A 15 -5.43 -5.51 8.15
N GLU A 16 -6.71 -5.75 8.41
CA GLU A 16 -7.60 -6.43 7.45
C GLU A 16 -7.75 -5.62 6.15
N LEU A 17 -7.83 -4.29 6.24
CA LEU A 17 -7.89 -3.40 5.09
C LEU A 17 -6.60 -3.37 4.27
N ILE A 18 -5.44 -3.31 4.93
CA ILE A 18 -4.13 -3.40 4.25
C ILE A 18 -3.96 -4.77 3.57
N ARG A 19 -4.35 -5.86 4.22
CA ARG A 19 -4.33 -7.20 3.61
C ARG A 19 -5.25 -7.29 2.39
N ALA A 20 -6.44 -6.69 2.45
CA ALA A 20 -7.35 -6.63 1.31
C ALA A 20 -6.72 -5.85 0.15
N LEU A 21 -6.10 -4.70 0.42
CA LEU A 21 -5.37 -3.92 -0.59
C LEU A 21 -4.25 -4.74 -1.24
N ILE A 22 -3.42 -5.44 -0.47
CA ILE A 22 -2.33 -6.27 -1.00
C ILE A 22 -2.86 -7.38 -1.91
N GLN A 23 -4.02 -7.99 -1.57
CA GLN A 23 -4.67 -8.99 -2.42
C GLN A 23 -5.09 -8.39 -3.76
N GLU A 24 -5.84 -7.28 -3.73
CA GLU A 24 -6.29 -6.59 -4.94
C GLU A 24 -5.11 -6.11 -5.80
N LEU A 25 -4.04 -5.61 -5.18
CA LEU A 25 -2.81 -5.22 -5.86
C LEU A 25 -2.12 -6.42 -6.53
N SER A 26 -2.04 -7.56 -5.85
CA SER A 26 -1.44 -8.77 -6.41
C SER A 26 -2.24 -9.32 -7.59
N GLU A 27 -3.57 -9.14 -7.60
CA GLU A 27 -4.44 -9.59 -8.69
C GLU A 27 -4.44 -8.64 -9.88
N LEU A 28 -4.43 -7.32 -9.65
CA LEU A 28 -4.53 -6.30 -10.70
C LEU A 28 -3.18 -5.92 -11.30
N LEU A 29 -2.11 -6.01 -10.52
CA LEU A 29 -0.75 -5.57 -10.84
C LEU A 29 0.27 -6.66 -10.50
N PRO A 30 0.13 -7.89 -11.05
CA PRO A 30 1.10 -8.94 -10.82
C PRO A 30 2.48 -8.47 -11.28
N ASP A 31 3.49 -8.70 -10.44
CA ASP A 31 4.91 -8.42 -10.71
C ASP A 31 5.25 -6.95 -10.99
N LYS A 32 4.32 -6.01 -10.76
CA LYS A 32 4.58 -4.56 -10.86
C LYS A 32 4.79 -3.91 -9.50
N VAL A 33 4.24 -4.50 -8.44
CA VAL A 33 4.31 -3.95 -7.08
C VAL A 33 5.57 -4.45 -6.41
N ARG A 34 6.53 -3.54 -6.24
CA ARG A 34 7.81 -3.83 -5.59
C ARG A 34 7.68 -3.81 -4.07
N LEU A 35 6.97 -2.81 -3.57
CA LEU A 35 6.87 -2.55 -2.14
C LEU A 35 5.55 -1.83 -1.81
N VAL A 36 4.93 -2.22 -0.70
CA VAL A 36 3.88 -1.44 -0.05
C VAL A 36 4.34 -1.04 1.35
N VAL A 37 4.13 0.22 1.75
CA VAL A 37 4.41 0.69 3.10
C VAL A 37 3.17 1.32 3.70
N ALA A 38 2.56 0.69 4.68
CA ALA A 38 1.36 1.21 5.36
C ALA A 38 1.74 1.88 6.67
N LEU A 39 1.18 3.06 6.96
CA LEU A 39 1.34 3.72 8.25
C LEU A 39 0.60 2.96 9.37
N PRO A 40 0.93 3.22 10.66
CA PRO A 40 0.39 2.47 11.78
C PRO A 40 -1.12 2.58 12.01
N SER A 41 -1.78 3.62 11.48
CA SER A 41 -3.21 3.85 11.62
C SER A 41 -3.79 4.58 10.40
N PRO A 42 -5.12 4.52 10.17
CA PRO A 42 -5.77 5.25 9.07
C PRO A 42 -5.71 6.78 9.22
N GLU A 43 -5.49 7.27 10.45
CA GLU A 43 -5.41 8.69 10.79
C GLU A 43 -4.01 9.26 10.55
N ASP A 44 -2.97 8.41 10.57
CA ASP A 44 -1.61 8.82 10.22
C ASP A 44 -1.55 9.23 8.75
N ARG A 45 -0.98 10.41 8.47
CA ARG A 45 -0.86 10.95 7.11
C ARG A 45 0.55 11.46 6.87
N LEU A 46 1.11 11.08 5.72
CA LEU A 46 2.35 11.58 5.17
C LEU A 46 2.13 11.85 3.68
N TYR A 47 2.36 13.10 3.25
CA TYR A 47 1.96 13.56 1.89
C TYR A 47 0.47 13.31 1.61
N ASP A 48 -0.40 13.60 2.59
CA ASP A 48 -1.86 13.35 2.55
C ASP A 48 -2.24 11.87 2.32
N SER A 49 -1.27 10.96 2.47
CA SER A 49 -1.38 9.53 2.19
C SER A 49 -1.07 8.70 3.43
N ASN A 50 -1.69 7.54 3.57
CA ASN A 50 -1.46 6.63 4.68
C ASN A 50 -0.91 5.26 4.25
N VAL A 51 -0.78 5.07 2.94
CA VAL A 51 -0.11 3.93 2.33
C VAL A 51 0.79 4.44 1.21
N LEU A 52 1.98 3.90 1.08
CA LEU A 52 2.86 4.09 -0.07
C LEU A 52 2.88 2.80 -0.89
N VAL A 53 2.75 2.92 -2.20
CA VAL A 53 2.86 1.80 -3.14
C VAL A 53 3.95 2.14 -4.14
N MET A 54 5.05 1.41 -4.07
CA MET A 54 6.16 1.51 -5.02
C MET A 54 5.96 0.50 -6.15
N LEU A 55 5.99 1.00 -7.37
CA LEU A 55 5.90 0.22 -8.58
C LEU A 55 7.27 0.17 -9.27
N ASP A 56 7.59 -0.91 -9.98
CA ASP A 56 8.82 -0.95 -10.81
C ASP A 56 8.75 0.03 -11.99
N GLU A 57 7.55 0.22 -12.56
CA GLU A 57 7.27 1.23 -13.57
C GLU A 57 6.02 2.03 -13.19
N CYS A 58 6.19 3.33 -12.94
CA CYS A 58 5.11 4.23 -12.57
C CYS A 58 4.49 4.87 -13.83
N ASP A 59 3.59 4.11 -14.48
CA ASP A 59 2.82 4.57 -15.63
C ASP A 59 1.36 4.94 -15.23
N PRO A 60 0.67 5.83 -15.99
CA PRO A 60 -0.68 6.28 -15.62
C PRO A 60 -1.70 5.14 -15.49
N LYS A 61 -1.54 4.06 -16.25
CA LYS A 61 -2.41 2.88 -16.16
C LYS A 61 -2.14 2.11 -14.88
N ALA A 62 -0.89 1.97 -14.48
CA ALA A 62 -0.53 1.34 -13.21
C ALA A 62 -1.06 2.13 -12.02
N SER A 63 -0.93 3.46 -12.01
CA SER A 63 -1.50 4.32 -10.95
C SER A 63 -3.03 4.18 -10.87
N MET A 64 -3.73 4.12 -12.00
CA MET A 64 -5.17 3.86 -12.04
C MET A 64 -5.54 2.49 -11.46
N LEU A 65 -4.72 1.45 -11.70
CA LEU A 65 -4.95 0.12 -11.15
C LEU A 65 -4.71 0.09 -9.63
N VAL A 66 -3.74 0.86 -9.10
CA VAL A 66 -3.60 1.04 -7.65
C VAL A 66 -4.85 1.67 -7.05
N MET A 67 -5.36 2.76 -7.65
CA MET A 67 -6.61 3.38 -7.16
C MET A 67 -7.79 2.40 -7.21
N ARG A 68 -7.88 1.57 -8.25
CA ARG A 68 -8.91 0.55 -8.35
C ARG A 68 -8.77 -0.52 -7.27
N ALA A 69 -7.54 -0.96 -7.00
CA ALA A 69 -7.26 -1.91 -5.92
C ALA A 69 -7.67 -1.34 -4.55
N THR A 70 -7.41 -0.05 -4.32
CA THR A 70 -7.86 0.68 -3.13
C THR A 70 -9.37 0.65 -2.98
N VAL A 71 -10.12 1.05 -4.01
CA VAL A 71 -11.59 1.06 -3.97
C VAL A 71 -12.13 -0.36 -3.73
N ASN A 72 -11.64 -1.36 -4.46
CA ASN A 72 -12.08 -2.74 -4.29
C ASN A 72 -11.85 -3.26 -2.87
N ALA A 73 -10.69 -2.96 -2.28
CA ALA A 73 -10.35 -3.37 -0.92
C ALA A 73 -11.28 -2.74 0.13
N GLU A 74 -11.62 -1.47 -0.05
CA GLU A 74 -12.57 -0.76 0.80
C GLU A 74 -14.00 -1.31 0.66
N GLU A 75 -14.47 -1.49 -0.58
CA GLU A 75 -15.80 -2.05 -0.86
C GLU A 75 -15.96 -3.46 -0.27
N ARG A 76 -14.91 -4.29 -0.38
CA ARG A 76 -14.90 -5.65 0.16
C ARG A 76 -15.09 -5.70 1.67
N LEU A 77 -14.67 -4.65 2.39
CA LEU A 77 -14.81 -4.54 3.84
C LEU A 77 -15.94 -3.58 4.26
N GLY A 78 -16.72 -3.05 3.30
CA GLY A 78 -17.84 -2.15 3.57
C GLY A 78 -17.41 -0.78 4.14
N VAL A 79 -16.20 -0.33 3.83
CA VAL A 79 -15.68 1.00 4.20
C VAL A 79 -15.45 1.84 2.94
N GLY A 80 -15.11 3.12 3.09
CA GLY A 80 -14.79 3.97 1.93
C GLY A 80 -14.01 5.22 2.32
N GLY A 81 -13.00 5.58 1.52
CA GLY A 81 -12.17 6.78 1.73
C GLY A 81 -11.21 6.70 2.91
N VAL A 82 -10.91 5.50 3.39
CA VAL A 82 -9.97 5.23 4.48
C VAL A 82 -8.54 5.14 3.94
N LEU A 83 -8.32 4.37 2.87
CA LEU A 83 -7.04 4.23 2.20
C LEU A 83 -6.75 5.43 1.30
N SER A 84 -5.57 6.01 1.46
CA SER A 84 -5.02 7.03 0.58
C SER A 84 -3.61 6.61 0.16
N PRO A 85 -3.48 5.96 -1.01
CA PRO A 85 -2.19 5.52 -1.53
C PRO A 85 -1.39 6.65 -2.18
N LEU A 86 -0.11 6.75 -1.84
CA LEU A 86 0.92 7.47 -2.57
C LEU A 86 1.61 6.49 -3.53
N VAL A 87 1.48 6.70 -4.83
CA VAL A 87 2.14 5.85 -5.84
C VAL A 87 3.47 6.47 -6.23
N VAL A 88 4.55 5.70 -6.12
CA VAL A 88 5.91 6.17 -6.37
C VAL A 88 6.70 5.21 -7.26
N GLY A 89 7.72 5.74 -7.94
CA GLY A 89 8.69 4.95 -8.71
C GLY A 89 9.88 4.52 -7.86
N PRO A 90 10.79 3.69 -8.40
CA PRO A 90 11.99 3.23 -7.70
C PRO A 90 13.02 4.34 -7.40
N GLU A 91 12.90 5.49 -8.07
CA GLU A 91 13.72 6.68 -7.84
C GLU A 91 13.33 7.46 -6.57
N ASP A 92 12.09 7.32 -6.08
CA ASP A 92 11.54 8.05 -4.93
C ASP A 92 11.90 7.40 -3.59
N ARG A 93 13.20 7.22 -3.35
CA ARG A 93 13.70 6.59 -2.10
C ARG A 93 13.36 7.39 -0.86
N ASP A 94 13.42 8.73 -0.94
CA ASP A 94 13.07 9.62 0.16
C ASP A 94 11.65 9.37 0.69
N ALA A 95 10.67 9.12 -0.20
CA ALA A 95 9.30 8.87 0.21
C ALA A 95 9.19 7.56 1.02
N VAL A 96 9.87 6.50 0.58
CA VAL A 96 9.92 5.22 1.29
C VAL A 96 10.57 5.37 2.67
N GLU A 97 11.69 6.09 2.74
CA GLU A 97 12.38 6.33 4.01
C GLU A 97 11.49 7.09 4.98
N ARG A 98 10.79 8.13 4.52
CA ARG A 98 9.87 8.89 5.38
C ARG A 98 8.72 8.05 5.90
N PHE A 99 8.11 7.21 5.06
CA PHE A 99 7.07 6.29 5.51
C PHE A 99 7.60 5.32 6.58
N ARG A 100 8.81 4.78 6.42
CA ARG A 100 9.45 3.90 7.41
C ARG A 100 9.74 4.62 8.73
N GLU A 101 10.26 5.85 8.67
CA GLU A 101 10.54 6.68 9.86
C GLU A 101 9.26 7.01 10.64
N HIS A 102 8.12 7.14 9.96
CA HIS A 102 6.80 7.36 10.58
C HIS A 102 6.13 6.07 11.07
N GLY A 103 6.91 4.99 11.26
CA GLY A 103 6.42 3.71 11.77
C GLY A 103 5.71 2.86 10.72
N GLY A 104 5.79 3.24 9.45
CA GLY A 104 5.23 2.47 8.36
C GLY A 104 5.98 1.17 8.14
N GLU A 105 5.25 0.10 7.82
CA GLU A 105 5.81 -1.23 7.66
C GLU A 105 5.94 -1.67 6.22
N VAL A 106 7.07 -2.30 5.94
CA VAL A 106 7.51 -2.70 4.61
C VAL A 106 6.92 -4.06 4.24
N LEU A 107 6.17 -4.09 3.15
CA LEU A 107 5.52 -5.26 2.58
C LEU A 107 6.14 -5.51 1.19
N GLU A 108 7.11 -6.41 1.08
CA GLU A 108 7.92 -6.57 -0.14
C GLU A 108 7.31 -7.60 -1.10
N GLY A 109 7.21 -7.25 -2.39
CA GLY A 109 6.98 -8.23 -3.46
C GLY A 109 8.20 -9.14 -3.61
N LYS A 110 8.11 -10.44 -3.30
CA LYS A 110 9.18 -11.37 -3.70
C LYS A 110 9.10 -11.62 -5.21
N GLU A 111 10.20 -11.37 -5.90
CA GLU A 111 10.58 -12.08 -7.14
C GLU A 111 10.91 -13.54 -6.74
N GLU A 112 10.24 -14.52 -7.36
CA GLU A 112 10.63 -15.94 -7.31
C GLU A 112 11.37 -16.31 -8.60
#